data_AF-A0A522A699-F1
#
_entry.id   AF-A0A522A699-F1
#
_cell.length_a   1.000
_cell.length_b   1.000
_cell.length_c   1.000
_cell.angle_alpha   90.00
_cell.angle_beta   90.00
_cell.angle_gamma   90.00
#
_symmetry.space_group_name_H-M   'P 1'
#
loop_
_entity.id
_entity.type
_entity.pdbx_description
1 polymer ?
#
loop_
_entity_poly.entity_id
_entity_poly.type
_entity_poly.pdbx_seq_one_letter_code
_entity_poly.pdbx_strand_id
1 'polypeptide(L)'
;MKLNQQTTLALTAGALLGFAAAVGLGAAEKGKETAKKDWSRVQVIAYPNGGTGFFDPDSGTMYVYDSDLRGCYLIRQVVNLGDPTVRP
;
A
#
# COMPACT_ATOMS: atom_id res chain seq x y z
N MET A 1 3.53 21.04 61.79
CA MET A 1 3.59 20.05 60.69
C MET A 1 4.05 20.77 59.43
N LYS A 2 5.29 20.54 58.99
CA LYS A 2 5.87 21.16 57.79
C LYS A 2 5.46 20.33 56.58
N LEU A 3 4.52 20.83 55.78
CA LEU A 3 4.07 20.17 54.57
C LEU A 3 5.16 20.29 53.50
N ASN A 4 5.61 19.13 53.04
CA ASN A 4 6.85 18.92 52.29
C ASN A 4 6.76 19.53 50.88
N GLN A 5 7.50 20.61 50.65
CA GLN A 5 7.61 21.36 49.38
C GLN A 5 8.14 20.51 48.19
N GLN A 6 8.59 19.28 48.46
CA GLN A 6 9.17 18.36 47.48
C GLN A 6 8.12 17.59 46.64
N THR A 7 6.86 17.49 47.07
CA THR A 7 5.83 16.76 46.31
C THR A 7 5.21 17.56 45.17
N THR A 8 5.31 18.89 45.19
CA THR A 8 4.74 19.75 44.14
C THR A 8 5.61 19.81 42.88
N LEU A 9 6.94 19.67 43.02
CA LEU A 9 7.89 19.71 41.91
C LEU A 9 7.90 18.43 41.06
N ALA A 10 7.50 17.29 41.62
CA ALA A 10 7.47 16.02 40.90
C ALA A 10 6.32 15.94 39.87
N LEU A 11 5.20 16.63 40.14
CA LEU A 11 4.02 16.59 39.28
C LEU A 11 4.12 17.48 38.04
N THR A 12 4.84 18.60 38.12
CA THR A 12 5.01 19.52 36.98
C THR A 12 6.06 19.01 35.98
N ALA A 13 7.10 18.30 36.44
CA ALA A 13 8.10 17.71 35.56
C ALA A 13 7.55 16.53 34.73
N GLY A 14 6.63 15.73 35.28
CA GLY A 14 6.00 14.62 34.55
C GLY A 14 5.05 15.07 33.43
N ALA A 15 4.37 16.20 33.61
CA ALA A 15 3.39 16.71 32.65
C ALA A 15 4.03 17.30 31.36
N LEU A 16 5.23 17.86 31.47
CA LEU A 16 5.95 18.45 30.31
C LEU A 16 6.62 17.40 29.42
N LEU A 17 7.12 16.30 30.00
CA LEU A 17 7.71 15.18 29.25
C LEU A 17 6.65 14.35 28.50
N GLY A 18 5.43 14.24 29.03
CA GLY A 18 4.33 13.56 28.36
C GLY A 18 3.83 14.28 27.10
N PHE A 19 3.90 15.62 27.08
CA PHE A 19 3.40 16.41 25.95
C PHE A 19 4.39 16.45 24.77
N ALA A 20 5.70 16.45 25.02
CA ALA A 20 6.71 16.40 23.96
C ALA A 20 6.71 15.06 23.19
N ALA A 21 6.47 13.94 23.89
CA ALA A 21 6.35 12.63 23.25
C ALA A 21 5.08 12.49 22.38
N ALA A 22 3.98 13.16 22.75
CA ALA A 22 2.73 13.14 21.99
C ALA A 22 2.79 13.97 20.69
N VAL A 23 3.60 15.02 20.63
CA VAL A 23 3.76 15.86 19.43
C VAL A 23 4.74 15.24 18.41
N GLY A 24 5.71 14.44 18.87
CA GLY A 24 6.67 13.76 17.98
C GLY A 24 6.11 12.55 17.22
N LEU A 25 5.05 11.91 17.75
CA LEU A 25 4.50 10.68 17.17
C LEU A 25 3.43 10.92 16.09
N GLY A 26 2.98 12.16 15.89
CA GLY A 26 1.94 12.51 14.92
C GLY A 26 2.44 13.01 13.55
N ALA A 27 3.75 13.18 13.35
CA ALA A 27 4.32 13.83 12.16
C ALA A 27 5.08 12.86 11.22
N ALA A 28 4.83 11.55 11.34
CA ALA A 28 5.46 10.52 10.52
C ALA A 28 4.49 9.83 9.56
N GLU A 29 3.39 10.47 9.17
CA GLU A 29 2.66 10.08 7.96
C GLU A 29 3.26 10.85 6.78
N LYS A 30 4.52 10.55 6.44
CA LYS A 30 5.07 10.92 5.14
C LYS A 30 4.14 10.31 4.10
N GLY A 31 3.39 11.19 3.43
CA GLY A 31 2.50 10.83 2.34
C GLY A 31 3.17 9.82 1.45
N LYS A 32 2.56 8.63 1.34
CA LYS A 32 2.75 7.77 0.18
C LYS A 32 2.28 8.59 -1.01
N GLU A 33 3.20 9.32 -1.62
CA GLU A 33 3.04 9.81 -2.97
C GLU A 33 2.82 8.56 -3.82
N THR A 34 1.56 8.30 -4.15
CA THR A 34 1.18 7.21 -5.03
C THR A 34 1.75 7.61 -6.38
N ALA A 35 2.92 7.07 -6.71
CA ALA A 35 3.57 7.29 -7.98
C ALA A 35 2.50 7.18 -9.09
N LYS A 36 2.32 8.27 -9.84
CA LYS A 36 1.28 8.35 -10.86
C LYS A 36 1.48 7.20 -11.85
N LYS A 37 0.52 6.28 -11.89
CA LYS A 37 0.55 5.09 -12.74
C LYS A 37 0.75 5.51 -14.20
N ASP A 38 1.82 5.01 -14.84
CA ASP A 38 2.06 5.21 -16.27
C ASP A 38 1.34 4.13 -17.08
N TRP A 39 0.20 4.50 -17.64
CA TRP A 39 -0.64 3.59 -18.43
C TRP A 39 -0.08 3.31 -19.82
N SER A 40 0.90 4.09 -20.31
CA SER A 40 1.46 3.91 -21.65
C SER A 40 2.26 2.61 -21.80
N ARG A 41 2.68 2.03 -20.67
CA ARG A 41 3.48 0.80 -20.62
C ARG A 41 2.65 -0.47 -20.56
N VAL A 42 1.32 -0.36 -20.41
CA VAL A 42 0.42 -1.52 -20.43
C VAL A 42 0.42 -2.15 -21.82
N GLN A 43 0.65 -3.45 -21.87
CA GLN A 43 0.63 -4.21 -23.12
C GLN A 43 -0.72 -4.89 -23.30
N VAL A 44 -1.25 -4.85 -24.52
CA VAL A 44 -2.54 -5.47 -24.88
C VAL A 44 -2.29 -6.71 -25.72
N ILE A 45 -2.91 -7.83 -25.35
CA ILE A 45 -2.74 -9.13 -25.98
C ILE A 45 -4.11 -9.67 -26.35
N ALA A 46 -4.33 -10.00 -27.62
CA ALA A 46 -5.55 -10.68 -28.05
C ALA A 46 -5.34 -12.20 -28.01
N TYR A 47 -6.22 -12.93 -27.32
CA TYR A 47 -6.17 -14.38 -27.24
C TYR A 47 -7.11 -15.02 -28.27
N PRO A 48 -6.74 -16.17 -28.87
CA PRO A 48 -7.55 -16.84 -29.88
C PRO A 48 -8.95 -17.28 -29.39
N ASN A 49 -9.12 -17.46 -28.08
CA ASN A 49 -10.41 -17.83 -27.48
C ASN A 49 -11.38 -16.64 -27.37
N GLY A 50 -11.03 -15.46 -27.89
CA GLY A 50 -11.82 -14.24 -27.79
C GLY A 50 -11.52 -13.39 -26.56
N GLY A 51 -10.55 -13.78 -25.71
CA GLY A 51 -10.16 -12.96 -24.56
C GLY A 51 -9.24 -11.79 -24.92
N THR A 52 -9.31 -10.71 -24.16
CA THR A 52 -8.37 -9.57 -24.23
C THR A 52 -7.56 -9.47 -22.95
N GLY A 53 -6.24 -9.60 -23.07
CA GLY A 53 -5.28 -9.48 -21.99
C GLY A 53 -4.69 -8.06 -21.87
N PHE A 54 -4.56 -7.58 -20.64
CA PHE A 54 -3.82 -6.38 -20.27
C PHE A 54 -2.69 -6.78 -19.31
N PHE A 55 -1.45 -6.58 -19.74
CA PHE A 55 -0.28 -6.83 -18.92
C PHE A 55 0.29 -5.52 -18.40
N ASP A 56 0.31 -5.38 -17.08
CA ASP A 56 0.96 -4.29 -16.38
C ASP A 56 2.40 -4.68 -15.99
N PRO A 57 3.43 -4.12 -16.66
CA PRO A 57 4.81 -4.46 -16.38
C PRO A 57 5.32 -3.97 -15.03
N ASP A 58 4.69 -2.96 -14.41
CA ASP A 58 5.17 -2.45 -13.12
C ASP A 58 4.81 -3.39 -11.96
N SER A 59 3.63 -4.01 -12.04
CA SER A 59 3.15 -4.97 -11.03
C SER A 59 3.41 -6.43 -11.41
N GLY A 60 3.77 -6.67 -12.69
CA GLY A 60 3.80 -8.00 -13.28
C GLY A 60 2.42 -8.64 -13.41
N THR A 61 1.34 -7.86 -13.33
CA THR A 61 -0.02 -8.41 -13.29
C THR A 61 -0.63 -8.47 -14.68
N MET A 62 -1.18 -9.63 -15.01
CA MET A 62 -1.99 -9.89 -16.18
C MET A 62 -3.46 -9.96 -15.79
N TYR A 63 -4.27 -9.18 -16.49
CA TYR A 63 -5.73 -9.20 -16.43
C TYR A 63 -6.25 -9.71 -17.76
N VAL A 64 -7.15 -10.70 -17.75
CA VAL A 64 -7.80 -11.17 -18.97
C VAL A 64 -9.29 -11.00 -18.85
N TYR A 65 -9.84 -10.36 -19.87
CA TYR A 65 -11.24 -10.04 -20.01
C TYR A 65 -11.88 -10.81 -21.17
N ASP A 66 -13.20 -10.89 -21.14
CA ASP A 66 -14.01 -11.28 -22.29
C ASP A 66 -13.81 -10.32 -23.48
N SER A 67 -14.25 -10.72 -24.67
CA SER A 67 -14.11 -9.94 -25.91
C SER A 67 -14.77 -8.57 -25.85
N ASP A 68 -15.82 -8.43 -25.05
CA ASP A 68 -16.57 -7.18 -24.84
C ASP A 68 -16.09 -6.38 -23.62
N LEU A 69 -15.01 -6.82 -22.97
CA LEU A 69 -14.40 -6.23 -21.79
C LEU A 69 -15.31 -6.13 -20.55
N ARG A 70 -16.44 -6.86 -20.52
CA ARG A 70 -17.40 -6.77 -19.41
C ARG A 70 -17.04 -7.66 -18.22
N GLY A 71 -16.46 -8.83 -18.47
CA GLY A 71 -16.04 -9.77 -17.43
C GLY A 71 -14.52 -9.90 -17.39
N CYS A 72 -13.93 -9.75 -16.19
CA CYS A 72 -12.55 -10.17 -15.93
C CYS A 72 -12.58 -11.56 -15.30
N TYR A 73 -12.08 -12.56 -16.02
CA TYR A 73 -12.12 -13.95 -15.56
C TYR A 73 -10.75 -14.50 -15.16
N LEU A 74 -9.66 -13.75 -15.39
CA LEU A 74 -8.32 -14.13 -14.94
C LEU A 74 -7.55 -12.90 -14.47
N ILE A 75 -7.07 -12.96 -13.23
CA ILE A 75 -6.10 -12.02 -12.68
C ILE A 75 -4.93 -12.84 -12.14
N ARG A 76 -3.73 -12.60 -12.67
CA ARG A 76 -2.53 -13.34 -12.31
C ARG A 76 -1.31 -12.44 -12.25
N GLN A 77 -0.52 -12.61 -11.20
CA GLN A 77 0.80 -11.99 -11.11
C GLN A 77 1.84 -12.95 -11.70
N VAL A 78 2.58 -12.47 -12.68
CA VAL A 78 3.71 -13.16 -13.28
C VAL A 78 4.94 -12.82 -12.46
N VAL A 79 5.34 -13.74 -11.58
CA VAL A 79 6.55 -13.60 -10.76
C VAL A 79 7.77 -14.12 -11.52
N ASN A 80 7.65 -15.30 -12.13
CA ASN A 80 8.64 -15.87 -13.04
C ASN A 80 7.97 -16.44 -14.29
N LEU A 81 8.65 -16.35 -15.42
CA LEU A 81 8.21 -16.97 -16.67
C LEU A 81 8.52 -18.46 -16.63
N GLY A 82 7.53 -19.29 -16.96
CA GLY A 82 7.67 -20.75 -17.01
C GLY A 82 7.24 -21.47 -15.73
N ASP A 83 7.00 -20.74 -14.64
CA ASP A 83 6.40 -21.34 -13.45
C ASP A 83 4.97 -21.81 -13.75
N PRO A 84 4.57 -23.00 -13.28
CA PRO A 84 3.23 -23.51 -13.51
C PRO A 84 2.20 -22.57 -12.89
N THR A 85 1.12 -22.33 -13.64
CA THR A 85 0.01 -21.52 -13.15
C THR A 85 -0.68 -22.23 -11.97
N VAL A 86 -0.26 -21.95 -10.74
CA VAL A 86 -0.91 -22.46 -9.54
C VAL A 86 -2.24 -21.71 -9.36
N ARG A 87 -3.34 -22.47 -9.33
CA ARG A 87 -4.66 -21.94 -8.98
C ARG A 87 -4.76 -21.98 -7.44
N PRO A 88 -5.07 -20.86 -6.75
CA PRO A 88 -5.40 -20.91 -5.33
C PRO A 88 -6.68 -21.72 -5.10
#